data_AF-A0A8B6F7N2-F1
#
_entry.id   AF-A0A8B6F7N2-F1
#
_cell.length_a   1.000
_cell.length_b   1.000
_cell.length_c   1.000
_cell.angle_alpha   90.00
_cell.angle_beta   90.00
_cell.angle_gamma   90.00
#
_symmetry.space_group_name_H-M   'P 1'
#
loop_
_entity.id
_entity.type
_entity.pdbx_description
1 polymer ?
#
loop_
_entity_poly.entity_id
_entity_poly.type
_entity_poly.pdbx_seq_one_letter_code
_entity_poly.pdbx_strand_id
1 'polypeptide(L)'
;MERTQLENIYDNLPRTVTTFSIRQSQLELEEDLGSGQFGSVQKGYCTLKGKGRIPVAVKNLKSDDKSAEEEMLKEADVMRNISHQRIVRMIGGKNV
;
A
#
# COMPACT_ATOMS: atom_id res chain seq x y z
N MET A 1 -18.46 15.92 -12.00
CA MET A 1 -17.48 14.95 -12.55
C MET A 1 -17.80 13.61 -11.92
N GLU A 2 -18.16 12.61 -12.72
CA GLU A 2 -18.45 11.27 -12.22
C GLU A 2 -17.14 10.58 -11.78
N ARG A 3 -17.16 9.91 -10.62
CA ARG A 3 -15.99 9.20 -10.09
C ARG A 3 -15.77 7.90 -10.85
N THR A 4 -14.52 7.50 -11.00
CA THR A 4 -14.18 6.20 -11.59
C THR A 4 -14.54 5.05 -10.64
N GLN A 5 -14.79 3.85 -11.19
CA GLN A 5 -15.03 2.65 -10.38
C GLN A 5 -13.87 2.36 -9.40
N LEU A 6 -12.64 2.66 -9.80
CA LEU A 6 -11.46 2.53 -8.94
C LEU A 6 -11.49 3.48 -7.74
N GLU A 7 -11.74 4.78 -7.96
CA GLU A 7 -11.85 5.75 -6.87
C GLU A 7 -12.93 5.34 -5.85
N ASN A 8 -14.06 4.82 -6.32
CA ASN A 8 -15.12 4.30 -5.45
C ASN A 8 -14.69 3.06 -4.67
N ILE A 9 -13.88 2.16 -5.25
CA ILE A 9 -13.36 0.99 -4.53
C ILE A 9 -12.50 1.43 -3.36
N TYR A 10 -11.54 2.35 -3.60
CA TYR A 10 -10.64 2.80 -2.55
C TYR A 10 -11.39 3.49 -1.41
N ASP A 11 -12.32 4.41 -1.72
CA ASP A 11 -13.04 5.20 -0.70
C ASP A 11 -13.88 4.37 0.26
N ASN A 12 -14.28 3.18 -0.17
CA ASN A 12 -15.03 2.24 0.64
C ASN A 12 -14.16 1.21 1.36
N LEU A 13 -12.82 1.24 1.22
CA LEU A 13 -11.95 0.30 1.94
C LEU A 13 -12.00 0.57 3.46
N PRO A 14 -12.23 -0.47 4.29
CA PRO A 14 -12.23 -0.31 5.74
C PRO A 14 -10.89 0.25 6.23
N ARG A 15 -10.94 1.27 7.09
CA ARG A 15 -9.75 1.92 7.66
C ARG A 15 -9.27 1.25 8.96
N THR A 16 -9.77 0.06 9.28
CA THR A 16 -9.51 -0.62 10.55
C THR A 16 -8.19 -1.38 10.54
N VAL A 17 -7.57 -1.51 11.71
CA VAL A 17 -6.28 -2.20 11.97
C VAL A 17 -6.19 -3.60 11.34
N THR A 18 -7.31 -4.32 11.25
CA THR A 18 -7.41 -5.64 10.61
C THR A 18 -7.15 -5.65 9.09
N THR A 19 -7.26 -4.49 8.42
CA THR A 19 -6.96 -4.32 6.98
C THR A 19 -5.47 -4.12 6.75
N PHE A 20 -4.70 -3.75 7.78
CA PHE A 20 -3.30 -3.37 7.61
C PHE A 20 -2.36 -4.54 7.39
N SER A 21 -2.72 -5.76 7.81
CA SER A 21 -1.86 -6.93 7.62
C SER A 21 -2.17 -7.60 6.28
N ILE A 22 -1.34 -7.34 5.27
CA ILE A 22 -1.44 -7.97 3.96
C ILE A 22 -0.50 -9.16 3.91
N ARG A 23 -1.04 -10.35 3.63
CA ARG A 23 -0.22 -11.57 3.43
C ARG A 23 0.36 -11.59 2.02
N GLN A 24 1.52 -12.23 1.87
CA GLN A 24 2.14 -12.41 0.54
C GLN A 24 1.21 -13.10 -0.45
N SER A 25 0.38 -14.06 0.00
CA SER A 25 -0.61 -14.74 -0.85
C SER A 25 -1.74 -13.83 -1.36
N GLN A 26 -1.86 -12.63 -0.81
CA GLN A 26 -2.82 -11.62 -1.26
C GLN A 26 -2.19 -10.62 -2.22
N LEU A 27 -0.88 -10.69 -2.46
CA LEU A 27 -0.13 -9.75 -3.30
C LEU A 27 0.40 -10.45 -4.54
N GLU A 28 0.17 -9.81 -5.68
CA GLU A 28 0.77 -10.14 -6.95
C GLU A 28 1.58 -8.92 -7.41
N LEU A 29 2.89 -9.09 -7.60
CA LEU A 29 3.79 -8.01 -8.01
C LEU A 29 4.01 -8.09 -9.52
N GLU A 30 4.03 -6.94 -10.19
CA GLU A 30 4.26 -6.78 -11.63
C GLU A 30 5.50 -5.92 -11.88
N GLU A 31 5.46 -5.03 -12.88
CA GLU A 31 6.57 -4.17 -13.26
C GLU A 31 6.97 -3.15 -12.18
N ASP A 32 8.25 -2.76 -12.20
CA ASP A 32 8.76 -1.65 -11.42
C ASP A 32 8.17 -0.34 -11.93
N LEU A 33 7.63 0.47 -11.02
CA LEU A 33 7.18 1.83 -11.28
C LEU A 33 8.32 2.84 -11.12
N GLY A 34 9.31 2.52 -10.29
CA GLY A 34 10.50 3.35 -10.11
C GLY A 34 11.34 2.92 -8.91
N SER A 35 12.55 3.47 -8.81
CA SER A 35 13.44 3.25 -7.69
C SER A 35 14.22 4.51 -7.34
N GLY A 36 14.53 4.71 -6.05
CA GLY A 36 15.23 5.89 -5.56
C GLY A 36 15.92 5.64 -4.22
N GLN A 37 16.23 6.71 -3.50
CA GLN A 37 16.85 6.64 -2.17
C GLN A 37 15.97 5.91 -1.15
N PHE A 38 14.65 6.02 -1.29
CA PHE A 38 13.67 5.48 -0.35
C PHE A 38 13.23 4.03 -0.66
N GLY A 39 13.95 3.32 -1.53
CA GLY A 39 13.61 1.97 -1.95
C GLY A 39 13.16 1.86 -3.41
N SER A 40 12.45 0.78 -3.74
CA SER A 40 11.78 0.57 -5.02
C SER A 40 10.27 0.58 -4.85
N VAL A 41 9.56 0.96 -5.91
CA VAL A 41 8.11 0.90 -5.97
C VAL A 41 7.74 0.01 -7.15
N GLN A 42 6.94 -1.01 -6.89
CA GLN A 42 6.43 -1.92 -7.90
C GLN A 42 4.92 -1.74 -8.03
N LYS A 43 4.43 -1.90 -9.25
CA LYS A 43 3.01 -2.10 -9.46
C LYS A 43 2.64 -3.48 -8.95
N GLY A 44 1.44 -3.62 -8.43
CA GLY A 44 0.92 -4.92 -8.09
C GLY A 44 -0.57 -4.91 -7.95
N TYR A 45 -1.08 -6.03 -7.49
CA TYR A 45 -2.48 -6.22 -7.19
C TYR A 45 -2.65 -6.87 -5.83
N CYS A 46 -3.54 -6.30 -5.03
CA CYS A 46 -3.90 -6.82 -3.72
C CYS A 46 -5.31 -7.42 -3.77
N THR A 47 -5.45 -8.66 -3.32
CA THR A 47 -6.74 -9.33 -3.19
C THR A 47 -7.25 -9.19 -1.76
N LEU A 48 -8.26 -8.34 -1.58
CA LEU A 48 -8.92 -8.13 -0.30
C LEU A 48 -10.23 -8.92 -0.23
N LYS A 49 -10.50 -9.55 0.91
CA LYS A 49 -11.72 -10.35 1.13
C LYS A 49 -12.97 -9.50 0.81
N GLY A 50 -13.79 -9.97 -0.13
CA GLY A 50 -15.05 -9.34 -0.52
C GLY A 50 -14.92 -8.07 -1.38
N LYS A 51 -13.71 -7.66 -1.79
CA LYS A 51 -13.47 -6.44 -2.58
C LYS A 51 -12.82 -6.70 -3.95
N GLY A 52 -12.39 -7.94 -4.22
CA GLY A 52 -11.74 -8.31 -5.48
C GLY A 52 -10.26 -7.91 -5.55
N ARG A 53 -9.71 -7.93 -6.77
CA ARG A 53 -8.31 -7.59 -7.08
C ARG A 53 -8.18 -6.07 -7.25
N ILE A 54 -7.37 -5.43 -6.43
CA ILE A 54 -7.20 -3.97 -6.37
C ILE A 54 -5.80 -3.62 -6.83
N PRO A 55 -5.61 -2.72 -7.82
CA PRO A 55 -4.27 -2.29 -8.20
C PRO A 55 -3.63 -1.48 -7.07
N VAL A 56 -2.33 -1.69 -6.85
CA VAL A 56 -1.56 -1.10 -5.76
C VAL A 56 -0.16 -0.71 -6.22
N ALA A 57 0.44 0.23 -5.50
CA ALA A 57 1.87 0.47 -5.53
C ALA A 57 2.47 -0.13 -4.25
N VAL A 58 3.46 -1.00 -4.40
CA VAL A 58 4.15 -1.68 -3.29
C VAL A 58 5.53 -1.08 -3.15
N LYS A 59 5.78 -0.39 -2.03
CA LYS A 59 7.09 0.16 -1.68
C LYS A 59 7.89 -0.91 -0.95
N ASN A 60 9.06 -1.24 -1.48
CA ASN A 60 10.00 -2.21 -0.93
C ASN A 60 11.32 -1.53 -0.57
N LEU A 61 11.99 -2.03 0.46
CA LEU A 61 13.35 -1.62 0.79
C LEU A 61 14.34 -2.23 -0.20
N LYS A 62 15.42 -1.50 -0.49
CA LYS A 62 16.53 -1.98 -1.35
C LYS A 62 17.55 -2.81 -0.59
N SER A 63 17.56 -2.73 0.74
CA SER A 63 18.47 -3.43 1.63
C SER A 63 17.76 -3.82 2.92
N ASP A 64 18.26 -4.86 3.58
CA ASP A 64 17.80 -5.30 4.91
C ASP A 64 18.40 -4.43 6.03
N ASP A 65 18.58 -3.13 5.77
CA ASP A 65 19.09 -2.18 6.75
C ASP A 65 17.98 -1.84 7.76
N LYS A 66 18.23 -2.13 9.04
CA LYS A 66 17.30 -1.85 10.14
C LYS A 66 16.90 -0.37 10.21
N SER A 67 17.82 0.54 9.91
CA SER A 67 17.52 1.97 9.93
C SER A 67 16.52 2.35 8.84
N ALA A 68 16.66 1.78 7.64
CA ALA A 68 15.73 1.97 6.54
C ALA A 68 14.36 1.32 6.82
N GLU A 69 14.35 0.16 7.49
CA GLU A 69 13.13 -0.47 7.99
C GLU A 69 12.39 0.42 8.99
N GLU A 70 13.09 0.98 9.98
CA GLU A 70 12.51 1.92 10.94
C GLU A 70 11.94 3.18 10.27
N GLU A 71 12.65 3.75 9.28
CA GLU A 71 12.15 4.89 8.51
C GLU A 71 10.88 4.55 7.73
N MET A 72 10.84 3.41 7.04
CA MET A 72 9.65 2.95 6.34
C MET A 72 8.47 2.72 7.29
N LEU A 73 8.71 2.15 8.48
CA LEU A 73 7.66 1.96 9.48
C LEU A 73 7.13 3.29 10.02
N LYS A 74 8.00 4.29 10.22
CA LYS A 74 7.58 5.66 10.62
C LYS A 74 6.74 6.31 9.53
N GLU A 75 7.14 6.20 8.27
CA GLU A 75 6.34 6.70 7.14
C GLU A 75 4.98 6.02 7.08
N ALA A 76 4.93 4.69 7.26
CA ALA A 76 3.68 3.92 7.31
C ALA A 76 2.77 4.39 8.45
N ASP A 77 3.32 4.69 9.63
CA ASP A 77 2.59 5.21 10.79
C ASP A 77 1.94 6.58 10.52
N VAL A 78 2.61 7.44 9.76
CA VAL A 78 2.04 8.72 9.31
C VAL A 78 0.96 8.46 8.25
N MET A 79 1.27 7.66 7.24
CA MET A 79 0.41 7.42 6.09
C MET A 79 -0.90 6.70 6.45
N ARG A 80 -0.91 5.83 7.47
CA ARG A 80 -2.14 5.16 7.94
C ARG A 80 -3.20 6.13 8.48
N ASN A 81 -2.77 7.30 8.96
CA ASN A 81 -3.65 8.28 9.58
C ASN A 81 -4.14 9.35 8.58
N ILE A 82 -3.56 9.41 7.39
CA ILE A 82 -3.93 10.40 6.38
C ILE A 82 -5.14 9.92 5.59
N SER A 83 -6.19 10.76 5.55
CA SER A 83 -7.36 10.50 4.74
C SER A 83 -7.83 11.74 4.00
N HIS A 84 -7.39 11.85 2.75
CA HIS A 84 -7.76 12.94 1.87
C HIS A 84 -7.83 12.46 0.41
N GLN A 85 -8.75 13.02 -0.39
CA GLN A 85 -8.97 12.61 -1.78
C GLN A 85 -7.74 12.85 -2.69
N ARG A 86 -6.86 13.79 -2.30
CA ARG A 86 -5.67 14.17 -3.08
C ARG A 86 -4.37 13.59 -2.57
N ILE A 87 -4.43 12.65 -1.63
CA ILE A 87 -3.24 12.01 -1.06
C ILE A 87 -3.36 10.50 -1.26
N VAL A 88 -2.25 9.86 -1.61
CA VAL A 88 -2.18 8.40 -1.78
C VAL A 88 -2.54 7.73 -0.45
N ARG A 89 -3.41 6.73 -0.52
CA ARG A 89 -3.90 6.00 0.65
C ARG A 89 -3.05 4.78 0.92
N MET A 90 -2.57 4.63 2.15
CA MET A 90 -2.03 3.36 2.61
C MET A 90 -3.16 2.38 2.87
N ILE A 91 -3.13 1.21 2.22
CA ILE A 91 -4.15 0.16 2.38
C ILE A 91 -3.69 -0.99 3.28
N GLY A 92 -2.38 -1.08 3.54
CA GLY A 92 -1.79 -2.09 4.40
C GLY A 92 -0.29 -2.24 4.17
N GLY A 93 0.31 -3.19 4.87
CA GLY A 93 1.72 -3.53 4.84
C GLY A 93 1.96 -4.92 5.44
N LYS A 94 3.22 -5.32 5.52
CA LYS A 94 3.60 -6.54 6.24
C LYS A 94 3.54 -6.24 7.73
N ASN A 95 2.80 -7.04 8.51
CA ASN A 95 2.94 -7.00 9.96
C ASN A 95 4.33 -7.54 10.32
N VAL A 96 5.08 -6.76 11.11
CA VAL A 96 6.31 -7.19 11.78
C VAL A 96 5.94 -7.94 13.04
#